data_AF-A0A2E6SFI8-F1
#
_entry.id   AF-A0A2E6SFI8-F1
#
_cell.length_a   1.000
_cell.length_b   1.000
_cell.length_c   1.000
_cell.angle_alpha   90.00
_cell.angle_beta   90.00
_cell.angle_gamma   90.00
#
_symmetry.space_group_name_H-M   'P 1'
#
loop_
_entity.id
_entity.type
_entity.pdbx_description
1 polymer ?
#
loop_
_entity_poly.entity_id
_entity_poly.type
_entity_poly.pdbx_seq_one_letter_code
_entity_poly.pdbx_strand_id
1 'polypeptide(L)'
;MKKIFTNSFSILGMTVCLFFFPNCRGDILPTEEDLANYGWDMYEAGNFLDAREWFGDALKKDSSYYDSYNGMGWTMGHLRQADSSVHYFSMYLSNDTNFVDKLDFYAGLSFGYNALGDDVNARKYCNIFFGNQNPILDPDWVFSHNKKINHLDVRLVLAVSEFHLALFDNCQSSINKIYKDAGSSIVVDVDVTSVQGRAVLASHIASLQTTLKNS
;
A
#
# COMPACT_ATOMS: atom_id res chain seq x y z
N MET A 1 -54.64 48.94 -28.67
CA MET A 1 -53.79 48.07 -29.51
C MET A 1 -52.34 48.21 -29.05
N LYS A 2 -51.67 47.07 -28.86
CA LYS A 2 -50.32 46.85 -28.31
C LYS A 2 -49.24 47.77 -28.90
N LYS A 3 -48.24 48.14 -28.07
CA LYS A 3 -46.81 48.01 -28.41
C LYS A 3 -45.99 47.66 -27.15
N ILE A 4 -46.06 46.40 -26.74
CA ILE A 4 -45.05 45.74 -25.88
C ILE A 4 -43.98 45.25 -26.85
N PHE A 5 -43.02 46.09 -27.21
CA PHE A 5 -41.96 45.73 -28.17
C PHE A 5 -40.68 46.53 -27.88
N THR A 6 -40.13 46.39 -26.68
CA THR A 6 -38.78 46.92 -26.39
C THR A 6 -37.93 46.04 -25.48
N ASN A 7 -38.46 44.95 -24.89
CA ASN A 7 -37.67 44.04 -24.03
C ASN A 7 -37.23 42.73 -24.72
N SER A 8 -37.75 42.42 -25.91
CA SER A 8 -37.45 41.15 -26.57
C SER A 8 -36.05 41.09 -27.19
N PHE A 9 -35.47 42.24 -27.57
CA PHE A 9 -34.15 42.28 -28.22
C PHE A 9 -33.00 42.10 -27.22
N SER A 10 -33.11 42.65 -26.01
CA SER A 10 -32.13 42.43 -24.93
C SER A 10 -32.16 41.01 -24.40
N ILE A 11 -33.34 40.40 -24.28
CA ILE A 11 -33.48 39.01 -23.81
C ILE A 11 -32.95 38.03 -24.88
N LEU A 12 -33.24 38.28 -26.17
CA LEU A 12 -32.72 37.46 -27.26
C LEU A 12 -31.19 37.55 -27.38
N GLY A 13 -30.61 38.75 -27.22
CA GLY A 13 -29.15 38.95 -27.24
C GLY A 13 -28.42 38.24 -26.09
N MET A 14 -28.99 38.24 -24.88
CA MET A 14 -28.41 37.55 -23.72
C MET A 14 -28.52 36.02 -23.82
N THR A 15 -29.57 35.53 -24.49
CA THR A 15 -29.77 34.09 -24.74
C THR A 15 -28.80 33.57 -25.82
N VAL A 16 -28.55 34.36 -26.88
CA VAL A 16 -27.58 34.04 -27.95
C VAL A 16 -26.16 33.92 -27.40
N CYS A 17 -25.75 34.75 -26.43
CA CYS A 17 -24.45 34.60 -25.77
C CYS A 17 -24.28 33.23 -25.09
N LEU A 18 -25.32 32.69 -24.43
CA LEU A 18 -25.23 31.40 -23.74
C LEU A 18 -25.16 30.17 -24.67
N PHE A 19 -25.58 30.30 -25.94
CA PHE A 19 -25.58 29.21 -26.92
C PHE A 19 -24.40 29.26 -27.91
N PHE A 20 -23.75 30.42 -28.09
CA PHE A 20 -22.72 30.62 -29.12
C PHE A 20 -21.31 30.90 -28.59
N PHE A 21 -21.11 31.03 -27.28
CA PHE A 21 -19.78 30.83 -26.71
C PHE A 21 -19.59 29.32 -26.54
N PRO A 22 -18.73 28.65 -27.33
CA PRO A 22 -18.31 27.30 -26.95
C PRO A 22 -17.80 27.37 -25.52
N ASN A 23 -18.29 26.49 -24.65
CA ASN A 23 -17.76 26.36 -23.30
C ASN A 23 -16.24 26.35 -23.38
N CYS A 24 -15.57 27.41 -22.91
CA CYS A 24 -14.11 27.49 -22.80
C CYS A 24 -13.59 26.55 -21.68
N ARG A 25 -14.09 25.32 -21.59
CA ARG A 25 -13.36 24.25 -20.93
C ARG A 25 -12.39 23.72 -21.97
N GLY A 26 -11.14 24.15 -21.88
CA GLY A 26 -10.07 23.47 -22.59
C GLY A 26 -10.05 21.99 -22.20
N ASP A 27 -9.54 21.14 -23.08
CA ASP A 27 -9.41 19.71 -22.79
C ASP A 27 -8.60 19.55 -21.49
N ILE A 28 -9.24 19.04 -20.43
CA ILE A 28 -8.55 18.68 -19.20
C ILE A 28 -7.88 17.34 -19.50
N LEU A 29 -6.59 17.41 -19.86
CA LEU A 29 -5.77 16.21 -20.00
C LEU A 29 -5.35 15.75 -18.61
N PRO A 30 -5.64 14.50 -18.20
CA PRO A 30 -5.28 14.02 -16.88
C PRO A 30 -3.75 14.02 -16.72
N THR A 31 -3.29 14.45 -15.54
CA THR A 31 -1.89 14.32 -15.11
C THR A 31 -1.59 12.89 -14.66
N GLU A 32 -0.32 12.56 -14.48
CA GLU A 32 0.13 11.32 -13.83
C GLU A 32 -0.48 11.15 -12.43
N GLU A 33 -0.62 12.24 -11.67
CA GLU A 33 -1.28 12.26 -10.37
C GLU A 33 -2.78 11.95 -10.49
N ASP A 34 -3.49 12.57 -11.44
CA ASP A 34 -4.91 12.28 -11.67
C ASP A 34 -5.13 10.79 -12.01
N LEU A 35 -4.24 10.23 -12.85
CA LEU A 35 -4.29 8.82 -13.25
C LEU A 35 -3.97 7.87 -12.09
N ALA A 36 -2.97 8.20 -11.27
CA ALA A 36 -2.61 7.40 -10.09
C ALA A 36 -3.70 7.42 -9.03
N ASN A 37 -4.29 8.60 -8.75
CA ASN A 37 -5.42 8.73 -7.82
C ASN A 37 -6.60 7.84 -8.25
N TYR A 38 -6.93 7.84 -9.55
CA TYR A 38 -7.97 6.96 -10.05
C TYR A 38 -7.57 5.47 -10.04
N GLY A 39 -6.28 5.16 -10.17
CA GLY A 39 -5.73 3.83 -9.92
C GLY A 39 -5.97 3.36 -8.48
N TRP A 40 -5.79 4.24 -7.50
CA TRP A 40 -6.11 3.97 -6.10
C TRP A 40 -7.61 3.77 -5.88
N ASP A 41 -8.47 4.57 -6.51
CA ASP A 41 -9.93 4.36 -6.45
C ASP A 41 -10.30 2.93 -6.91
N MET A 42 -9.68 2.45 -7.99
CA MET A 42 -9.88 1.08 -8.47
C MET A 42 -9.32 0.03 -7.53
N TYR A 43 -8.14 0.28 -6.95
CA TYR A 43 -7.51 -0.61 -5.97
C TYR A 43 -8.40 -0.78 -4.73
N GLU A 44 -8.90 0.33 -4.17
CA GLU A 44 -9.76 0.35 -2.99
C GLU A 44 -11.12 -0.30 -3.25
N ALA A 45 -11.63 -0.21 -4.49
CA ALA A 45 -12.80 -0.94 -4.94
C ALA A 45 -12.55 -2.45 -5.15
N GLY A 46 -11.31 -2.93 -5.01
CA GLY A 46 -10.91 -4.31 -5.27
C GLY A 46 -10.80 -4.67 -6.76
N ASN A 47 -10.85 -3.67 -7.64
CA ASN A 47 -10.72 -3.82 -9.08
C ASN A 47 -9.25 -3.71 -9.51
N PHE A 48 -8.47 -4.71 -9.13
CA PHE A 48 -7.02 -4.70 -9.30
C PHE A 48 -6.56 -4.74 -10.77
N LEU A 49 -7.39 -5.28 -11.69
CA LEU A 49 -7.04 -5.25 -13.11
C LEU A 49 -7.11 -3.83 -13.67
N ASP A 50 -8.17 -3.08 -13.35
CA ASP A 50 -8.28 -1.69 -13.79
C ASP A 50 -7.27 -0.80 -13.07
N ALA A 51 -7.03 -1.02 -11.77
CA ALA A 51 -5.99 -0.30 -11.02
C ALA A 51 -4.62 -0.41 -11.71
N ARG A 52 -4.26 -1.63 -12.15
CA ARG A 52 -3.02 -1.86 -12.90
C ARG A 52 -2.95 -1.03 -14.18
N GLU A 53 -4.03 -0.96 -14.95
CA GLU A 53 -4.06 -0.18 -16.18
C GLU A 53 -3.88 1.32 -15.90
N TRP A 54 -4.56 1.86 -14.88
CA TRP A 54 -4.46 3.28 -14.50
C TRP A 54 -3.08 3.67 -13.97
N PHE A 55 -2.49 2.88 -13.08
CA PHE A 55 -1.10 3.11 -12.67
C PHE A 55 -0.14 2.96 -13.85
N GLY A 56 -0.44 2.07 -14.79
CA GLY A 56 0.36 1.88 -16.00
C GLY A 56 0.33 3.09 -16.92
N ASP A 57 -0.85 3.69 -17.09
CA ASP A 57 -1.02 4.93 -17.86
C ASP A 57 -0.37 6.13 -17.17
N ALA A 58 -0.42 6.19 -15.84
CA ALA A 58 0.32 7.19 -15.06
C ALA A 58 1.84 7.07 -15.28
N LEU A 59 2.40 5.84 -15.28
CA LEU A 59 3.82 5.62 -15.57
C LEU A 59 4.22 5.93 -17.02
N LYS A 60 3.30 5.76 -17.99
CA LYS A 60 3.53 6.19 -19.38
C LYS A 60 3.58 7.71 -19.49
N LYS A 61 2.84 8.42 -18.62
CA LYS A 61 2.79 9.89 -18.56
C LYS A 61 4.05 10.46 -17.91
N ASP A 62 4.44 9.91 -16.75
CA ASP A 62 5.69 10.20 -16.07
C ASP A 62 6.27 8.93 -15.43
N SER A 63 7.37 8.46 -15.99
CA SER A 63 8.05 7.25 -15.53
C SER A 63 8.80 7.42 -14.19
N SER A 64 8.84 8.64 -13.63
CA SER A 64 9.45 8.94 -12.34
C SER A 64 8.43 9.10 -11.21
N TYR A 65 7.13 9.10 -11.53
CA TYR A 65 6.08 9.34 -10.54
C TYR A 65 5.96 8.19 -9.55
N TYR A 66 6.36 8.45 -8.30
CA TYR A 66 6.56 7.43 -7.29
C TYR A 66 5.30 6.65 -6.93
N ASP A 67 4.17 7.34 -6.86
CA ASP A 67 2.95 6.76 -6.33
C ASP A 67 2.38 5.70 -7.28
N SER A 68 2.64 5.82 -8.58
CA SER A 68 2.32 4.78 -9.55
C SER A 68 3.16 3.52 -9.39
N TYR A 69 4.41 3.63 -8.93
CA TYR A 69 5.21 2.45 -8.57
C TYR A 69 4.68 1.81 -7.28
N ASN A 70 4.30 2.62 -6.29
CA ASN A 70 3.66 2.14 -5.07
C ASN A 70 2.37 1.36 -5.42
N GLY A 71 1.47 2.00 -6.15
CA GLY A 71 0.21 1.44 -6.65
C GLY A 71 0.38 0.17 -7.46
N MET A 72 1.33 0.13 -8.40
CA MET A 72 1.69 -1.09 -9.13
C MET A 72 2.15 -2.21 -8.20
N GLY A 73 3.03 -1.92 -7.25
CA GLY A 73 3.56 -2.90 -6.31
C GLY A 73 2.44 -3.58 -5.51
N TRP A 74 1.56 -2.80 -4.89
CA TRP A 74 0.43 -3.32 -4.12
C TRP A 74 -0.59 -4.05 -5.00
N THR A 75 -0.93 -3.47 -6.15
CA THR A 75 -1.88 -4.06 -7.10
C THR A 75 -1.41 -5.44 -7.59
N MET A 76 -0.13 -5.57 -7.96
CA MET A 76 0.44 -6.84 -8.40
C MET A 76 0.43 -7.90 -7.29
N GLY A 77 0.65 -7.49 -6.03
CA GLY A 77 0.51 -8.38 -4.87
C GLY A 77 -0.90 -8.99 -4.77
N HIS A 78 -1.95 -8.16 -4.92
CA HIS A 78 -3.33 -8.64 -4.93
C HIS A 78 -3.68 -9.52 -6.14
N LEU A 79 -3.05 -9.26 -7.28
CA LEU A 79 -3.14 -10.11 -8.48
C LEU A 79 -2.31 -11.39 -8.38
N ARG A 80 -1.68 -11.67 -7.23
CA ARG A 80 -0.81 -12.84 -6.98
C ARG A 80 0.42 -12.89 -7.89
N GLN A 81 0.90 -11.74 -8.32
CA GLN A 81 2.13 -11.55 -9.10
C GLN A 81 3.21 -10.97 -8.20
N ALA A 82 3.68 -11.79 -7.25
CA ALA A 82 4.61 -11.36 -6.21
C ALA A 82 5.98 -10.91 -6.76
N ASP A 83 6.44 -11.53 -7.85
CA ASP A 83 7.65 -11.14 -8.59
C ASP A 83 7.52 -9.73 -9.18
N SER A 84 6.38 -9.43 -9.82
CA SER A 84 6.07 -8.10 -10.36
C SER A 84 5.90 -7.07 -9.24
N SER A 85 5.26 -7.45 -8.13
CA SER A 85 5.15 -6.59 -6.94
C SER A 85 6.52 -6.14 -6.44
N VAL A 86 7.44 -7.11 -6.22
CA VAL A 86 8.82 -6.84 -5.81
C VAL A 86 9.56 -5.96 -6.83
N HIS A 87 9.36 -6.22 -8.13
CA HIS A 87 9.98 -5.44 -9.20
C HIS A 87 9.64 -3.95 -9.11
N TYR A 88 8.35 -3.59 -9.05
CA TYR A 88 7.94 -2.17 -9.04
C TYR A 88 8.42 -1.42 -7.80
N PHE A 89 8.31 -2.04 -6.61
CA PHE A 89 8.83 -1.42 -5.39
C PHE A 89 10.36 -1.23 -5.44
N SER A 90 11.09 -2.25 -5.92
CA SER A 90 12.55 -2.19 -6.02
C SER A 90 13.04 -1.17 -7.05
N MET A 91 12.35 -1.07 -8.19
CA MET A 91 12.70 -0.13 -9.25
C MET A 91 12.67 1.30 -8.75
N TYR A 92 11.60 1.71 -8.07
CA TYR A 92 11.50 3.07 -7.57
C TYR A 92 12.57 3.38 -6.52
N LEU A 93 12.76 2.50 -5.53
CA LEU A 93 13.77 2.67 -4.48
C LEU A 93 15.21 2.70 -5.02
N SER A 94 15.47 2.12 -6.19
CA SER A 94 16.79 2.18 -6.84
C SER A 94 17.07 3.53 -7.52
N ASN A 95 16.03 4.29 -7.86
CA ASN A 95 16.12 5.54 -8.61
C ASN A 95 16.09 6.81 -7.72
N ASP A 96 15.41 6.78 -6.57
CA ASP A 96 15.25 7.96 -5.70
C ASP A 96 15.82 7.75 -4.29
N THR A 97 17.02 8.33 -4.05
CA THR A 97 17.67 8.24 -2.75
C THR A 97 17.10 9.22 -1.70
N ASN A 98 16.33 10.24 -2.11
CA ASN A 98 15.88 11.33 -1.23
C ASN A 98 14.38 11.29 -0.89
N PHE A 99 13.59 10.41 -1.53
CA PHE A 99 12.19 10.21 -1.17
C PHE A 99 12.02 9.82 0.32
N VAL A 100 11.05 10.44 0.99
CA VAL A 100 10.85 10.37 2.45
C VAL A 100 9.89 9.24 2.84
N ASP A 101 8.79 9.05 2.11
CA ASP A 101 7.69 8.17 2.52
C ASP A 101 7.88 6.71 2.06
N LYS A 102 9.02 6.13 2.43
CA LYS A 102 9.47 4.80 1.96
C LYS A 102 8.84 3.61 2.67
N LEU A 103 8.06 3.83 3.74
CA LEU A 103 7.52 2.74 4.55
C LEU A 103 6.60 1.80 3.76
N ASP A 104 5.75 2.34 2.90
CA ASP A 104 4.85 1.54 2.05
C ASP A 104 5.63 0.61 1.12
N PHE A 105 6.72 1.10 0.54
CA PHE A 105 7.61 0.30 -0.31
C PHE A 105 8.30 -0.80 0.48
N TYR A 106 8.79 -0.51 1.69
CA TYR A 106 9.44 -1.53 2.52
C TYR A 106 8.45 -2.58 3.03
N ALA A 107 7.23 -2.19 3.42
CA ALA A 107 6.17 -3.12 3.78
C ALA A 107 5.78 -3.99 2.58
N GLY A 108 5.58 -3.37 1.41
CA GLY A 108 5.29 -4.06 0.16
C GLY A 108 6.37 -5.09 -0.23
N LEU A 109 7.65 -4.72 -0.11
CA LEU A 109 8.76 -5.66 -0.33
C LEU A 109 8.78 -6.80 0.68
N SER A 110 8.53 -6.53 1.96
CA SER A 110 8.39 -7.59 2.96
C SER A 110 7.32 -8.61 2.59
N PHE A 111 6.13 -8.14 2.20
CA PHE A 111 5.04 -9.02 1.78
C PHE A 111 5.34 -9.76 0.47
N GLY A 112 5.91 -9.06 -0.52
CA GLY A 112 6.28 -9.63 -1.81
C GLY A 112 7.31 -10.76 -1.68
N TYR A 113 8.41 -10.52 -0.97
CA TYR A 113 9.42 -11.56 -0.76
C TYR A 113 8.91 -12.72 0.10
N ASN A 114 8.06 -12.46 1.09
CA ASN A 114 7.40 -13.53 1.84
C ASN A 114 6.51 -14.39 0.94
N ALA A 115 5.76 -13.77 0.01
CA ALA A 115 4.94 -14.51 -0.95
C ALA A 115 5.76 -15.35 -1.94
N LEU A 116 7.01 -14.95 -2.21
CA LEU A 116 7.98 -15.71 -3.01
C LEU A 116 8.69 -16.82 -2.22
N GLY A 117 8.54 -16.86 -0.89
CA GLY A 117 9.29 -17.78 -0.02
C GLY A 117 10.77 -17.40 0.15
N ASP A 118 11.15 -16.16 -0.17
CA ASP A 118 12.50 -15.64 0.04
C ASP A 118 12.59 -15.03 1.44
N ASP A 119 12.76 -15.89 2.45
CA ASP A 119 12.81 -15.49 3.85
C ASP A 119 13.98 -14.54 4.17
N VAL A 120 15.09 -14.63 3.41
CA VAL A 120 16.25 -13.76 3.61
C VAL A 120 15.91 -12.32 3.24
N ASN A 121 15.32 -12.09 2.06
CA ASN A 121 14.92 -10.75 1.64
C ASN A 121 13.68 -10.25 2.39
N ALA A 122 12.70 -11.11 2.69
CA ALA A 122 11.55 -10.73 3.51
C ALA A 122 12.00 -10.21 4.88
N ARG A 123 12.88 -10.96 5.57
CA ARG A 123 13.48 -10.51 6.83
C ARG A 123 14.27 -9.21 6.68
N LYS A 124 15.07 -9.07 5.61
CA LYS A 124 15.83 -7.85 5.35
C LYS A 124 14.92 -6.63 5.27
N TYR A 125 13.86 -6.68 4.46
CA TYR A 125 12.98 -5.53 4.26
C TYR A 125 12.08 -5.26 5.47
N CYS A 126 11.69 -6.27 6.24
CA CYS A 126 11.02 -6.04 7.53
C CYS A 126 11.92 -5.26 8.50
N ASN A 127 13.21 -5.61 8.58
CA ASN A 127 14.14 -4.87 9.44
C ASN A 127 14.40 -3.44 8.94
N ILE A 128 14.45 -3.23 7.62
CA ILE A 128 14.55 -1.88 7.04
C ILE A 128 13.29 -1.07 7.37
N PHE A 129 12.10 -1.66 7.21
CA PHE A 129 10.83 -1.03 7.58
C PHE A 129 10.87 -0.55 9.04
N PHE A 130 11.13 -1.44 9.99
CA PHE A 130 11.15 -1.08 11.42
C PHE A 130 12.33 -0.19 11.83
N GLY A 131 13.41 -0.16 11.04
CA GLY A 131 14.52 0.77 11.23
C GLY A 131 14.24 2.19 10.74
N ASN A 132 13.31 2.35 9.80
CA ASN A 132 12.88 3.66 9.26
C ASN A 132 11.55 4.14 9.85
N GLN A 133 10.76 3.25 10.46
CA GLN A 133 9.54 3.63 11.17
C GLN A 133 9.91 4.55 12.33
N ASN A 134 9.28 5.71 12.42
CA ASN A 134 9.42 6.60 13.56
C ASN A 134 8.39 6.23 14.63
N PRO A 135 8.76 5.60 15.76
CA PRO A 135 7.78 5.13 16.74
C PRO A 135 7.07 6.26 17.51
N ILE A 136 7.54 7.50 17.36
CA ILE A 136 6.94 8.67 18.02
C ILE A 136 5.89 9.32 17.10
N LEU A 137 6.20 9.42 15.81
CA LEU A 137 5.33 10.07 14.83
C LEU A 137 4.35 9.07 14.19
N ASP A 138 4.82 7.85 13.94
CA ASP A 138 4.09 6.77 13.26
C ASP A 138 4.17 5.46 14.06
N PRO A 139 3.76 5.43 15.34
CA PRO A 139 3.81 4.22 16.16
C PRO A 139 3.05 3.06 15.51
N ASP A 140 1.95 3.40 14.86
CA ASP A 140 1.00 2.46 14.27
C ASP A 140 0.92 2.69 12.76
N TRP A 141 2.00 2.41 12.02
CA TRP A 141 1.91 2.48 10.55
C TRP A 141 0.74 1.59 10.09
N VAL A 142 -0.14 2.20 9.29
CA VAL A 142 -1.30 1.59 8.65
C VAL A 142 -1.25 1.98 7.20
N PHE A 143 -1.40 1.02 6.30
CA PHE A 143 -1.42 1.31 4.87
C PHE A 143 -2.66 2.15 4.52
N SER A 144 -2.45 3.31 3.88
CA SER A 144 -3.49 4.32 3.62
C SER A 144 -4.67 3.77 2.81
N HIS A 145 -4.38 2.92 1.82
CA HIS A 145 -5.37 2.35 0.90
C HIS A 145 -5.98 1.02 1.39
N ASN A 146 -5.51 0.48 2.51
CA ASN A 146 -6.15 -0.66 3.16
C ASN A 146 -5.82 -0.70 4.66
N LYS A 147 -6.74 -0.19 5.48
CA LYS A 147 -6.57 -0.06 6.93
C LYS A 147 -6.42 -1.37 7.70
N LYS A 148 -6.70 -2.51 7.06
CA LYS A 148 -6.47 -3.83 7.66
C LYS A 148 -5.01 -4.25 7.63
N ILE A 149 -4.19 -3.60 6.80
CA ILE A 149 -2.75 -3.87 6.69
C ILE A 149 -2.03 -2.84 7.55
N ASN A 150 -1.28 -3.31 8.53
CA ASN A 150 -0.54 -2.46 9.45
C ASN A 150 0.82 -3.06 9.86
N HIS A 151 1.53 -2.37 10.73
CA HIS A 151 2.87 -2.78 11.17
C HIS A 151 2.90 -4.16 11.86
N LEU A 152 1.79 -4.64 12.43
CA LEU A 152 1.71 -5.98 13.02
C LEU A 152 1.81 -7.05 11.93
N ASP A 153 1.26 -6.82 10.73
CA ASP A 153 1.38 -7.73 9.59
C ASP A 153 2.84 -7.81 9.11
N VAL A 154 3.53 -6.67 9.07
CA VAL A 154 4.97 -6.63 8.75
C VAL A 154 5.78 -7.39 9.80
N ARG A 155 5.43 -7.24 11.09
CA ARG A 155 6.08 -7.98 12.18
C ARG A 155 5.79 -9.47 12.12
N LEU A 156 4.59 -9.86 11.69
CA LEU A 156 4.22 -11.26 11.50
C LEU A 156 5.05 -11.89 10.37
N VAL A 157 5.23 -11.20 9.25
CA VAL A 157 6.16 -11.64 8.19
C VAL A 157 7.57 -11.81 8.74
N LEU A 158 8.05 -10.85 9.54
CA LEU A 158 9.36 -10.95 10.17
C LEU A 158 9.47 -12.22 11.04
N ALA A 159 8.47 -12.49 11.88
CA ALA A 159 8.46 -13.68 12.74
C ALA A 159 8.43 -14.99 11.94
N VAL A 160 7.67 -15.03 10.83
CA VAL A 160 7.63 -16.19 9.91
C VAL A 160 9.00 -16.43 9.30
N SER A 161 9.62 -15.41 8.70
CA SER A 161 10.93 -15.56 8.07
C SER A 161 12.03 -15.89 9.08
N GLU A 162 11.99 -15.32 10.28
CA GLU A 162 12.91 -15.69 11.36
C GLU A 162 12.75 -17.15 11.78
N PHE A 163 11.53 -17.67 11.84
CA PHE A 163 11.29 -19.08 12.12
C PHE A 163 11.87 -19.99 11.04
N HIS A 164 11.60 -19.70 9.77
CA HIS A 164 12.12 -20.48 8.64
C HIS A 164 13.66 -20.46 8.54
N LEU A 165 14.28 -19.34 8.92
CA LEU A 165 15.73 -19.18 8.98
C LEU A 165 16.37 -19.75 10.26
N ALA A 166 15.59 -20.43 11.12
CA ALA A 166 16.02 -20.98 12.40
C ALA A 166 16.56 -19.93 13.41
N LEU A 167 16.13 -18.67 13.28
CA LEU A 167 16.43 -17.57 14.18
C LEU A 167 15.39 -17.49 15.31
N PHE A 168 15.27 -18.57 16.09
CA PHE A 168 14.14 -18.77 16.99
C PHE A 168 14.05 -17.75 18.14
N ASP A 169 15.17 -17.26 18.66
CA ASP A 169 15.18 -16.18 19.65
C ASP A 169 14.59 -14.87 19.08
N ASN A 170 14.94 -14.54 17.84
CA ASN A 170 14.39 -13.37 17.16
C ASN A 170 12.89 -13.57 16.90
N CYS A 171 12.50 -14.76 16.43
CA CYS A 171 11.11 -15.13 16.22
C CYS A 171 10.27 -14.96 17.50
N GLN A 172 10.73 -15.48 18.64
CA GLN A 172 10.07 -15.29 19.94
C GLN A 172 9.94 -13.80 20.29
N SER A 173 11.01 -13.02 20.06
CA SER A 173 10.97 -11.57 20.29
C SER A 173 9.95 -10.86 19.40
N SER A 174 9.86 -11.22 18.12
CA SER A 174 8.92 -10.66 17.15
C SER A 174 7.47 -11.01 17.52
N ILE A 175 7.19 -12.26 17.91
CA ILE A 175 5.87 -12.71 18.41
C ILE A 175 5.45 -11.91 19.65
N ASN A 176 6.34 -11.75 20.63
CA ASN A 176 6.04 -10.98 21.83
C ASN A 176 5.77 -9.50 21.55
N LYS A 177 6.48 -8.89 20.58
CA LYS A 177 6.17 -7.53 20.15
C LYS A 177 4.77 -7.43 19.54
N ILE A 178 4.37 -8.39 18.69
CA ILE A 178 3.01 -8.42 18.13
C ILE A 178 1.97 -8.45 19.24
N TYR A 179 2.10 -9.35 20.23
CA TYR A 179 1.14 -9.41 21.33
C TYR A 179 1.10 -8.11 22.13
N LYS A 180 2.26 -7.55 22.47
CA LYS A 180 2.36 -6.30 23.22
C LYS A 180 1.68 -5.14 22.46
N ASP A 181 2.00 -4.97 21.19
CA ASP A 181 1.52 -3.85 20.36
C ASP A 181 0.02 -4.03 20.06
N ALA A 182 -0.48 -5.26 20.01
CA ALA A 182 -1.91 -5.58 19.97
C ALA A 182 -2.65 -5.45 21.33
N GLY A 183 -1.97 -5.02 22.40
CA GLY A 183 -2.55 -4.87 23.74
C GLY A 183 -2.86 -6.19 24.48
N SER A 184 -2.32 -7.31 24.01
CA SER A 184 -2.46 -8.61 24.65
C SER A 184 -1.50 -8.77 25.83
N SER A 185 -1.96 -9.49 26.87
CA SER A 185 -1.12 -9.85 28.03
C SER A 185 -0.31 -11.13 27.83
N ILE A 186 -0.39 -11.75 26.65
CA ILE A 186 0.35 -12.98 26.34
C ILE A 186 1.85 -12.69 26.29
N VAL A 187 2.63 -13.51 26.98
CA VAL A 187 4.10 -13.53 26.91
C VAL A 187 4.53 -14.95 26.56
N VAL A 188 5.25 -15.08 25.45
CA VAL A 188 5.82 -16.34 24.96
C VAL A 188 7.26 -16.42 25.44
N ASP A 189 7.55 -17.39 26.30
CA ASP A 189 8.88 -17.70 26.77
C ASP A 189 9.06 -19.22 26.78
N VAL A 190 9.74 -19.75 25.75
CA VAL A 190 9.91 -21.18 25.55
C VAL A 190 11.38 -21.52 25.35
N ASP A 191 11.75 -22.76 25.67
CA ASP A 191 13.07 -23.27 25.31
C ASP A 191 13.14 -23.50 23.79
N VAL A 192 13.65 -22.51 23.07
CA VAL A 192 13.80 -22.51 21.61
C VAL A 192 14.83 -23.54 21.09
N THR A 193 15.67 -24.09 21.98
CA THR A 193 16.60 -25.16 21.62
C THR A 193 15.88 -26.53 21.52
N SER A 194 14.74 -26.67 22.20
CA SER A 194 13.90 -27.87 22.16
C SER A 194 12.96 -27.90 20.94
N VAL A 195 12.59 -29.10 20.50
CA VAL A 195 11.57 -29.28 19.44
C VAL A 195 10.20 -28.78 19.91
N GLN A 196 9.88 -29.01 21.18
CA GLN A 196 8.62 -28.62 21.80
C GLN A 196 8.48 -27.10 21.83
N GLY A 197 9.52 -26.35 22.23
CA GLY A 197 9.48 -24.89 22.23
C GLY A 197 9.30 -24.32 20.82
N ARG A 198 10.00 -24.87 19.82
CA ARG A 198 9.79 -24.48 18.41
C ARG A 198 8.38 -24.77 17.91
N ALA A 199 7.77 -25.89 18.32
CA ALA A 199 6.38 -26.20 17.98
C ALA A 199 5.39 -25.20 18.62
N VAL A 200 5.69 -24.71 19.82
CA VAL A 200 4.91 -23.64 20.46
C VAL A 200 5.05 -22.32 19.69
N LEU A 201 6.26 -21.93 19.27
CA LEU A 201 6.46 -20.74 18.42
C LEU A 201 5.63 -20.83 17.12
N ALA A 202 5.69 -21.97 16.42
CA ALA A 202 4.91 -22.20 15.21
C ALA A 202 3.40 -22.09 15.46
N SER A 203 2.92 -22.57 16.60
CA SER A 203 1.51 -22.48 16.99
C SER A 203 1.07 -21.03 17.23
N HIS A 204 1.93 -20.20 17.85
CA HIS A 204 1.67 -18.77 18.00
C HIS A 204 1.65 -18.03 16.66
N ILE A 205 2.56 -18.35 15.73
CA ILE A 205 2.55 -17.79 14.37
C ILE A 205 1.21 -18.09 13.67
N ALA A 206 0.76 -19.35 13.70
CA ALA A 206 -0.50 -19.74 13.09
C ALA A 206 -1.73 -19.04 13.72
N SER A 207 -1.72 -18.87 15.04
CA SER A 207 -2.76 -18.12 15.76
C SER A 207 -2.78 -16.64 15.36
N LEU A 208 -1.61 -16.00 15.29
CA LEU A 208 -1.47 -14.60 14.88
C LEU A 208 -1.88 -14.38 13.43
N GLN A 209 -1.50 -15.28 12.51
CA GLN A 209 -1.97 -15.25 11.11
C GLN A 209 -3.49 -15.24 11.01
N THR A 210 -4.16 -16.04 11.85
CA THR A 210 -5.62 -16.10 11.87
C THR A 210 -6.23 -14.84 12.50
N THR A 211 -5.61 -14.33 13.56
CA THR A 211 -6.11 -13.17 14.30
C THR A 211 -5.99 -11.89 13.48
N LEU A 212 -4.81 -11.61 12.93
CA LEU A 212 -4.54 -10.37 12.17
C LEU A 212 -5.29 -10.34 10.83
N LYS A 213 -5.50 -11.49 10.18
CA LYS A 213 -6.32 -11.56 8.96
C LYS A 213 -7.77 -11.12 9.18
N ASN A 214 -8.28 -11.26 10.41
CA ASN A 214 -9.67 -11.00 10.76
C ASN A 214 -9.87 -9.69 11.54
N SER A 215 -8.80 -8.94 11.82
CA SER A 215 -8.87 -7.62 12.48
C SER A 215 -9.21 -6.47 11.53
#